data_AF-A0A7J4LVC9-F1
#
_entry.id   AF-A0A7J4LVC9-F1
#
_cell.length_a   1.000
_cell.length_b   1.000
_cell.length_c   1.000
_cell.angle_alpha   90.00
_cell.angle_beta   90.00
_cell.angle_gamma   90.00
#
_symmetry.space_group_name_H-M   'P 1'
#
loop_
_entity.id
_entity.type
_entity.pdbx_description
1 polymer ?
#
loop_
_entity_poly.entity_id
_entity_poly.type
_entity_poly.pdbx_seq_one_letter_code
_entity_poly.pdbx_strand_id
1 'polypeptide(L)'
;MASTLIGCVTHDRQAYCIDRFLRTVFGTGMKIVFIDNSRTDAYAALLRKRGLSVIRDEDPSETRIGSIISSRNKLREHFLSTDFT
;
A
#
# COMPACT_ATOMS: atom_id res chain seq x y z
N MET A 1 10.49 -12.59 18.41
CA MET A 1 11.11 -11.75 17.36
C MET A 1 10.11 -10.67 17.00
N ALA A 2 10.56 -9.41 16.87
CA ALA A 2 9.68 -8.33 16.43
C ALA A 2 9.35 -8.51 14.94
N SER A 3 8.08 -8.39 14.56
CA SER A 3 7.66 -8.42 13.15
C SER A 3 7.84 -7.04 12.52
N THR A 4 8.55 -6.96 11.41
CA THR A 4 8.64 -5.72 10.63
C THR A 4 7.37 -5.54 9.79
N LEU A 5 6.65 -4.44 10.06
CA LEU A 5 5.52 -3.97 9.26
C LEU A 5 6.02 -2.99 8.21
N ILE A 6 5.66 -3.22 6.94
CA ILE A 6 5.98 -2.33 5.83
C ILE A 6 4.72 -1.71 5.28
N GLY A 7 4.70 -0.39 5.21
CA GLY A 7 3.73 0.33 4.40
C GLY A 7 4.30 0.72 3.04
N CYS A 8 3.60 0.38 1.97
CA CYS A 8 4.02 0.65 0.60
C CYS A 8 2.98 1.52 -0.12
N VAL A 9 3.30 2.79 -0.35
CA VAL A 9 2.45 3.68 -1.18
C VAL A 9 2.72 3.38 -2.65
N THR A 10 1.67 3.16 -3.43
CA THR A 10 1.74 2.75 -4.84
C THR A 10 0.58 3.33 -5.66
N HIS A 11 0.71 3.34 -6.98
CA HIS A 11 -0.32 3.76 -7.93
C HIS A 11 -0.29 2.94 -9.23
N ASP A 12 -1.34 3.06 -10.03
CA ASP A 12 -1.59 2.37 -11.30
C ASP A 12 -0.41 2.38 -12.29
N ARG A 13 0.30 3.50 -12.43
CA ARG A 13 1.49 3.57 -13.31
C ARG A 13 2.65 2.70 -12.85
N GLN A 14 2.59 2.07 -11.69
CA GLN A 14 3.58 1.10 -11.19
C GLN A 14 3.15 -0.35 -11.41
N ALA A 15 1.98 -0.60 -12.02
CA ALA A 15 1.51 -1.96 -12.29
C ALA A 15 2.52 -2.81 -13.09
N TYR A 16 3.36 -2.17 -13.91
CA TYR A 16 4.39 -2.86 -14.71
C TYR A 16 5.47 -3.53 -13.85
N CYS A 17 5.72 -3.07 -12.62
CA CYS A 17 6.80 -3.58 -11.77
C CYS A 17 6.31 -4.37 -10.55
N ILE A 18 5.00 -4.39 -10.29
CA ILE A 18 4.45 -5.01 -9.07
C ILE A 18 4.82 -6.49 -8.96
N ASP A 19 4.74 -7.26 -10.04
CA ASP A 19 5.05 -8.70 -10.01
C ASP A 19 6.54 -8.97 -9.75
N ARG A 20 7.42 -8.05 -10.16
CA ARG A 20 8.85 -8.13 -9.82
C ARG A 20 9.07 -7.78 -8.36
N PHE A 21 8.39 -6.75 -7.85
CA PHE A 21 8.45 -6.35 -6.44
C PHE A 21 7.99 -7.48 -5.52
N LEU A 22 6.82 -8.05 -5.77
CA LEU A 22 6.23 -9.11 -4.95
C LEU A 22 7.12 -10.36 -4.87
N ARG A 23 7.76 -10.76 -5.97
CA ARG A 23 8.69 -11.91 -5.99
C ARG A 23 9.87 -11.73 -5.04
N THR A 24 10.39 -10.51 -4.93
CA THR A 24 11.50 -10.22 -4.01
C THR A 24 11.04 -10.20 -2.56
N VAL A 25 9.83 -9.71 -2.32
CA VAL A 25 9.40 -9.34 -0.98
C VAL A 25 8.63 -10.45 -0.26
N PHE A 26 7.90 -11.31 -0.98
CA PHE A 26 7.24 -12.45 -0.33
C PHE A 26 8.20 -13.48 0.28
N GLY A 27 9.46 -13.51 -0.17
CA GLY A 27 10.49 -14.40 0.39
C GLY A 27 11.04 -13.96 1.76
N THR A 28 10.68 -12.76 2.26
CA THR A 28 11.31 -12.17 3.46
C THR A 28 10.52 -12.39 4.75
N GLY A 29 9.28 -12.90 4.66
CA GLY A 29 8.39 -13.05 5.82
C GLY A 29 7.85 -11.73 6.40
N MET A 30 8.03 -10.61 5.69
CA MET A 30 7.55 -9.30 6.14
C MET A 30 6.04 -9.14 5.90
N LYS A 31 5.34 -8.49 6.85
CA LYS A 31 3.93 -8.12 6.70
C LYS A 31 3.83 -6.78 5.97
N ILE A 32 3.12 -6.74 4.84
CA ILE A 32 3.04 -5.53 3.98
C ILE A 32 1.61 -5.08 3.81
N VAL A 33 1.40 -3.78 4.02
CA VAL A 33 0.17 -3.08 3.71
C VAL A 33 0.44 -2.09 2.59
N PHE A 34 -0.28 -2.21 1.49
CA PHE A 34 -0.20 -1.29 0.36
C PHE A 34 -1.22 -0.17 0.54
N ILE A 35 -0.84 1.04 0.14
CA ILE A 35 -1.77 2.14 -0.07
C ILE A 35 -1.80 2.48 -1.54
N ASP A 36 -2.97 2.31 -2.14
CA ASP A 36 -3.23 2.73 -3.51
C ASP A 36 -3.74 4.18 -3.52
N ASN A 37 -2.94 5.09 -4.09
CA ASN A 37 -3.32 6.49 -4.33
C ASN A 37 -3.65 6.79 -5.80
N SER A 38 -4.01 5.76 -6.57
CA SER A 38 -4.54 5.90 -7.93
C SER A 38 -5.86 6.67 -7.96
N ARG A 39 -6.17 7.28 -9.11
CA ARG A 39 -7.47 7.94 -9.30
C ARG A 39 -8.65 6.97 -9.39
N THR A 40 -8.41 5.70 -9.71
CA THR A 40 -9.45 4.69 -9.93
C THR A 40 -9.20 3.45 -9.08
N ASP A 41 -10.25 2.67 -8.77
CA ASP A 41 -10.13 1.45 -7.95
C ASP A 41 -9.57 0.25 -8.72
N ALA A 42 -9.35 0.37 -10.03
CA ALA A 42 -8.88 -0.74 -10.86
C ALA A 42 -7.55 -1.32 -10.38
N TYR A 43 -6.63 -0.46 -9.91
CA TYR A 43 -5.33 -0.91 -9.42
C TYR A 43 -5.44 -1.57 -8.04
N ALA A 44 -6.15 -0.97 -7.08
CA ALA A 44 -6.45 -1.60 -5.80
C ALA A 44 -7.14 -2.97 -5.96
N ALA A 45 -8.16 -3.08 -6.83
CA ALA A 45 -8.83 -4.34 -7.10
C ALA A 45 -7.87 -5.39 -7.67
N LEU A 46 -6.97 -4.98 -8.58
CA LEU A 46 -5.93 -5.82 -9.15
C LEU A 46 -4.94 -6.32 -8.07
N LEU A 47 -4.54 -5.45 -7.13
CA LEU A 47 -3.66 -5.81 -6.01
C LEU A 47 -4.34 -6.77 -5.02
N ARG A 48 -5.61 -6.52 -4.68
CA ARG A 48 -6.42 -7.40 -3.81
C ARG A 48 -6.63 -8.78 -4.43
N LYS A 49 -6.86 -8.85 -5.75
CA LYS A 49 -6.96 -10.11 -6.50
C LYS A 49 -5.67 -10.95 -6.40
N ARG A 50 -4.51 -10.31 -6.20
CA ARG A 50 -3.22 -10.97 -5.93
C ARG A 50 -3.01 -11.35 -4.45
N GLY A 51 -4.02 -11.18 -3.60
CA GLY A 51 -3.97 -11.52 -2.17
C GLY A 51 -3.22 -10.48 -1.31
N LEU A 52 -3.04 -9.26 -1.80
CA LEU A 52 -2.35 -8.19 -1.06
C LEU A 52 -3.31 -7.45 -0.13
N SER A 53 -2.82 -7.05 1.05
CA SER A 53 -3.51 -6.09 1.92
C SER A 53 -3.39 -4.69 1.32
N VAL A 54 -4.51 -4.08 0.94
CA VAL A 54 -4.54 -2.80 0.21
C VAL A 54 -5.60 -1.88 0.79
N ILE A 55 -5.15 -0.70 1.20
CA ILE A 55 -5.97 0.43 1.61
C ILE A 55 -6.03 1.42 0.44
N ARG A 56 -7.19 2.01 0.21
CA ARG A 56 -7.36 3.05 -0.80
C ARG A 56 -7.21 4.43 -0.19
N ASP A 57 -6.41 5.27 -0.83
CA ASP A 57 -6.51 6.71 -0.65
C ASP A 57 -7.60 7.23 -1.60
N GLU A 58 -8.80 7.43 -1.08
CA GLU A 58 -9.99 7.86 -1.85
C GLU A 58 -9.85 9.30 -2.37
N ASP A 59 -9.19 10.17 -1.60
CA ASP A 59 -8.99 11.59 -1.91
C ASP A 59 -7.50 11.97 -1.89
N PRO A 60 -6.69 11.44 -2.83
CA PRO A 60 -5.29 11.81 -2.89
C PRO A 60 -5.18 13.30 -3.24
N SER A 61 -4.40 14.05 -2.47
CA SER A 61 -4.13 15.48 -2.76
C SER A 61 -3.68 15.68 -4.20
N GLU A 62 -4.11 16.80 -4.80
CA GLU A 62 -3.73 17.19 -6.16
C GLU A 62 -2.22 17.42 -6.33
N THR A 63 -1.53 17.72 -5.23
CA THR A 63 -0.08 17.88 -5.23
C THR A 63 0.61 16.54 -4.96
N ARG A 64 1.72 16.30 -5.65
CA ARG A 64 2.55 15.10 -5.44
C ARG A 64 2.96 14.93 -3.97
N ILE A 65 3.39 16.02 -3.32
CA ILE A 65 3.82 15.99 -1.91
C ILE A 65 2.62 15.71 -1.01
N GLY A 66 1.49 16.39 -1.22
CA GLY A 66 0.28 16.15 -0.43
C GLY A 66 -0.22 14.72 -0.55
N SER A 67 -0.12 14.10 -1.73
CA SER A 67 -0.55 12.72 -1.94
C SER A 67 0.32 11.73 -1.13
N ILE A 68 1.64 11.96 -1.10
CA ILE A 68 2.56 11.15 -0.27
C ILE A 68 2.23 11.30 1.22
N ILE A 69 1.96 12.53 1.68
CA ILE A 69 1.62 12.81 3.08
C ILE A 69 0.29 12.15 3.45
N SER A 70 -0.76 12.37 2.63
CA SER A 70 -2.09 11.77 2.82
C SER A 70 -2.01 10.25 2.96
N SER A 71 -1.36 9.60 1.99
CA SER A 71 -1.19 8.15 1.99
C SER A 71 -0.42 7.67 3.23
N ARG A 72 0.65 8.36 3.64
CA ARG A 72 1.39 7.98 4.86
C ARG A 72 0.57 8.19 6.14
N ASN A 73 -0.28 9.20 6.21
CA ASN A 73 -1.13 9.40 7.38
C ASN A 73 -2.19 8.30 7.49
N LYS A 74 -2.85 7.93 6.38
CA LYS A 74 -3.77 6.76 6.35
C LYS A 74 -3.10 5.47 6.78
N LEU A 75 -1.85 5.27 6.38
CA LEU A 75 -1.06 4.12 6.82
C LEU A 75 -0.87 4.10 8.34
N ARG A 76 -0.51 5.25 8.92
CA ARG A 76 -0.29 5.39 10.36
C ARG A 76 -1.60 5.18 11.11
N GLU A 77 -2.69 5.78 10.64
CA GLU A 77 -4.03 5.59 11.22
C GLU A 77 -4.45 4.12 11.19
N HIS A 78 -4.24 3.42 10.07
CA HIS A 78 -4.50 2.00 9.99
C HIS A 78 -3.68 1.19 11.01
N PHE A 79 -2.37 1.46 11.10
CA PHE A 79 -1.50 0.76 12.06
C PHE A 79 -1.79 1.10 13.53
N LEU A 80 -2.33 2.28 13.82
CA LEU A 80 -2.68 2.69 15.19
C LEU A 80 -4.09 2.25 15.60
N SER A 81 -5.02 2.11 14.65
CA SER A 81 -6.42 1.73 14.92
C SER A 81 -6.62 0.22 14.99
N THR A 82 -5.78 -0.54 14.31
CA THR A 82 -5.73 -1.99 14.45
C THR A 82 -4.61 -2.27 15.43
N ASP A 83 -4.85 -2.96 16.55
CA ASP A 83 -3.82 -3.29 17.56
C ASP A 83 -2.66 -4.17 17.03
N PHE A 84 -2.54 -4.37 15.71
CA PHE A 84 -1.50 -5.07 14.94
C PHE A 84 -0.69 -6.08 15.78
N THR A 85 -1.42 -7.02 16.40
CA THR A 85 -0.89 -8.10 17.24
C THR A 85 -0.60 -9.35 16.41
#